data_AF-A0A087US11-F1
#
_entry.id   AF-A0A087US11-F1
#
_cell.length_a   1.000
_cell.length_b   1.000
_cell.length_c   1.000
_cell.angle_alpha   90.00
_cell.angle_beta   90.00
_cell.angle_gamma   90.00
#
_symmetry.space_group_name_H-M   'P 1'
#
loop_
_entity.id
_entity.type
_entity.pdbx_description
1 polymer ?
#
loop_
_entity_poly.entity_id
_entity_poly.type
_entity_poly.pdbx_seq_one_letter_code
_entity_poly.pdbx_strand_id
1 'polypeptide(L)'
;MKLLIDEERRKLVMNNHTGTHILNFALRKALKTECDQKGSLVAPDKLRFDFTNKGAMSVSQVKEAELVANEVISKNEEVYANDAPL
;
A
#
# COMPACT_ATOMS: atom_id res chain seq x y z
N MET A 1 28.64 -22.67 -4.27
CA MET A 1 28.22 -21.27 -4.01
C MET A 1 26.84 -21.31 -3.36
N LYS A 2 26.67 -20.79 -2.14
CA LYS A 2 25.35 -20.63 -1.50
C LYS A 2 24.92 -19.18 -1.65
N LEU A 3 23.71 -18.97 -2.19
CA LEU A 3 23.08 -17.65 -2.24
C LEU A 3 22.25 -17.49 -0.96
N LEU A 4 22.39 -16.36 -0.29
CA LEU A 4 21.67 -16.02 0.94
C LEU A 4 20.94 -14.70 0.73
N ILE A 5 19.75 -14.59 1.32
CA ILE A 5 18.94 -13.37 1.31
C ILE A 5 19.07 -12.70 2.68
N ASP A 6 19.11 -11.37 2.68
CA ASP A 6 18.90 -10.57 3.89
C ASP A 6 17.41 -10.62 4.27
N GLU A 7 17.06 -11.49 5.22
CA GLU A 7 15.69 -11.74 5.65
C GLU A 7 15.05 -10.54 6.37
N GLU A 8 15.84 -9.77 7.13
CA GLU A 8 15.32 -8.60 7.84
C GLU A 8 14.89 -7.54 6.83
N ARG A 9 15.78 -7.23 5.89
CA ARG A 9 15.46 -6.31 4.79
C ARG A 9 14.28 -6.82 3.97
N ARG A 10 14.24 -8.13 3.68
CA ARG A 10 13.14 -8.74 2.91
C ARG A 10 11.79 -8.56 3.62
N LYS A 11 11.73 -8.79 4.94
CA LYS A 11 10.51 -8.64 5.73
C LYS A 11 9.99 -7.20 5.73
N LEU A 12 10.88 -6.21 5.89
CA LEU A 12 10.50 -4.79 5.84
C LEU A 12 9.94 -4.39 4.48
N VAL A 13 10.58 -4.85 3.39
CA VAL A 13 10.11 -4.62 2.02
C VAL A 13 8.75 -5.29 1.78
N MET A 14 8.52 -6.51 2.28
CA MET A 14 7.22 -7.17 2.18
C MET A 14 6.11 -6.39 2.89
N ASN A 15 6.37 -5.89 4.11
CA ASN A 15 5.41 -5.09 4.85
C ASN A 15 5.00 -3.84 4.05
N ASN A 16 5.98 -3.14 3.48
CA ASN A 16 5.72 -1.94 2.67
C ASN A 16 5.04 -2.28 1.33
N HIS A 17 5.31 -3.46 0.77
CA HIS A 17 4.61 -3.94 -0.43
C HIS A 17 3.13 -4.19 -0.16
N THR A 18 2.80 -4.95 0.88
CA THR A 18 1.39 -5.15 1.29
C THR A 18 0.74 -3.82 1.66
N GLY A 19 1.47 -2.95 2.38
CA GLY A 19 1.04 -1.60 2.71
C GLY A 19 0.71 -0.73 1.49
N THR A 20 1.38 -0.94 0.36
CA THR A 20 1.07 -0.25 -0.91
C THR A 20 -0.35 -0.56 -1.37
N HIS A 21 -0.75 -1.84 -1.34
CA HIS A 21 -2.09 -2.27 -1.76
C HIS A 21 -3.18 -1.76 -0.81
N ILE A 22 -2.92 -1.82 0.49
CA ILE A 22 -3.83 -1.28 1.52
C ILE A 22 -4.01 0.23 1.36
N LEU A 23 -2.91 0.97 1.16
CA LEU A 23 -2.95 2.41 0.95
C LEU A 23 -3.73 2.79 -0.32
N ASN A 24 -3.52 2.06 -1.42
CA ASN A 24 -4.28 2.28 -2.66
C ASN A 24 -5.79 2.09 -2.44
N PHE A 25 -6.18 1.01 -1.74
CA PHE A 25 -7.58 0.78 -1.37
C PHE A 25 -8.14 1.92 -0.50
N ALA A 26 -7.40 2.32 0.53
CA ALA A 26 -7.81 3.37 1.46
C ALA A 26 -7.98 4.73 0.78
N LEU A 27 -7.06 5.09 -0.13
CA LEU A 27 -7.15 6.32 -0.92
C LEU A 27 -8.40 6.34 -1.80
N ARG A 28 -8.72 5.23 -2.47
CA ARG A 28 -9.94 5.10 -3.27
C ARG A 28 -11.21 5.26 -2.43
N LYS A 29 -11.21 4.76 -1.20
CA LYS A 29 -12.33 4.92 -0.25
C LYS A 29 -12.48 6.37 0.23
N ALA A 30 -11.39 7.01 0.64
CA ALA A 30 -11.42 8.37 1.18
C ALA A 30 -11.73 9.43 0.11
N LEU A 31 -11.20 9.27 -1.11
CA LEU A 31 -11.39 10.26 -2.18
C LEU A 31 -12.73 10.14 -2.89
N LYS A 32 -13.36 8.94 -2.89
CA LYS A 32 -14.65 8.66 -3.55
C LYS A 32 -14.64 9.02 -5.05
N THR A 33 -13.46 9.05 -5.67
CA THR A 33 -13.22 9.35 -7.08
C THR A 33 -12.20 8.38 -7.65
N GLU A 34 -12.03 8.42 -8.97
CA GLU A 34 -10.91 7.72 -9.61
C GLU A 34 -9.57 8.28 -9.10
N CYS A 35 -8.75 7.38 -8.59
CA CYS A 35 -7.43 7.63 -8.01
C CYS A 35 -6.51 6.52 -8.52
N ASP A 36 -5.80 6.81 -9.61
CA ASP A 36 -4.95 5.83 -10.27
C ASP A 36 -3.50 5.99 -9.82
N GLN A 37 -2.87 4.84 -9.58
CA GLN A 37 -1.45 4.77 -9.27
C GLN A 37 -0.63 5.27 -10.45
N LYS A 38 0.37 6.10 -10.17
CA LYS A 38 1.37 6.61 -11.12
C LYS A 38 2.80 6.21 -10.77
N GLY A 39 3.04 5.76 -9.55
CA GLY A 39 4.34 5.26 -9.12
C GLY A 39 4.30 4.68 -7.71
N SER A 40 5.27 3.85 -7.37
CA SER A 40 5.49 3.42 -5.99
C SER A 40 6.98 3.17 -5.75
N LEU A 41 7.48 3.58 -4.59
CA LEU A 41 8.78 3.19 -4.07
C LEU A 41 8.57 2.33 -2.83
N VAL A 42 9.02 1.09 -2.90
CA VAL A 42 9.00 0.14 -1.78
C VAL A 42 10.44 -0.12 -1.34
N ALA A 43 10.87 0.61 -0.31
CA ALA A 43 12.18 0.47 0.32
C ALA A 43 12.01 -0.06 1.75
N PRO A 44 13.04 -0.65 2.40
CA PRO A 44 12.90 -1.16 3.76
C PRO A 44 12.59 -0.08 4.80
N ASP A 45 13.03 1.16 4.55
CA ASP A 45 12.90 2.32 5.44
C ASP A 45 11.72 3.23 5.10
N LYS A 46 11.15 3.10 3.90
CA LYS A 46 10.07 3.98 3.43
C LYS A 46 9.20 3.36 2.34
N LEU A 47 7.94 3.78 2.35
CA LEU A 47 6.97 3.61 1.28
C LEU A 47 6.62 4.98 0.71
N ARG A 48 6.72 5.16 -0.61
CA ARG A 48 6.13 6.31 -1.32
C ARG A 48 5.12 5.80 -2.32
N PHE A 49 3.92 6.36 -2.32
CA PHE A 49 2.86 6.01 -3.27
C PHE A 49 2.42 7.26 -4.03
N ASP A 50 2.60 7.25 -5.34
CA ASP A 50 2.30 8.37 -6.22
C ASP A 50 0.98 8.06 -6.96
N PHE A 51 0.00 8.96 -6.89
CA PHE A 51 -1.35 8.75 -7.46
C PHE A 51 -1.95 10.04 -8.04
N THR A 52 -2.97 9.90 -8.88
CA THR A 52 -3.72 11.06 -9.42
C THR A 52 -4.80 11.53 -8.48
N ASN A 53 -4.89 12.85 -8.29
CA ASN A 53 -6.01 13.51 -7.66
C ASN A 53 -6.22 14.90 -8.28
N LYS A 54 -7.43 15.44 -8.22
CA LYS A 54 -7.76 16.78 -8.76
C LYS A 54 -7.07 17.93 -8.02
N GLY A 55 -6.48 17.66 -6.87
CA GLY A 55 -5.72 18.61 -6.06
C GLY A 55 -5.06 17.93 -4.88
N ALA A 56 -4.47 18.72 -3.98
CA ALA A 56 -3.98 18.21 -2.71
C ALA A 56 -5.14 17.63 -1.88
N MET A 57 -4.88 16.57 -1.13
CA MET A 57 -5.85 16.02 -0.19
C MET A 57 -6.09 17.02 0.94
N SER A 58 -7.34 17.14 1.38
CA SER A 58 -7.64 17.81 2.65
C SER A 58 -7.10 17.00 3.83
N VAL A 59 -6.89 17.66 4.97
CA VAL A 59 -6.51 16.98 6.22
C VAL A 59 -7.52 15.89 6.61
N SER A 60 -8.82 16.14 6.39
CA SER A 60 -9.86 15.14 6.64
C SER A 60 -9.75 13.91 5.74
N GLN A 61 -9.45 14.09 4.44
CA GLN A 61 -9.24 12.98 3.52
C GLN A 61 -7.99 12.17 3.88
N VAL A 62 -6.90 12.84 4.30
CA VAL A 62 -5.70 12.14 4.77
C VAL A 62 -6.03 11.30 6.00
N LYS A 63 -6.78 11.87 6.95
CA LYS A 63 -7.17 11.15 8.17
C LYS A 63 -8.10 9.97 7.87
N GLU A 64 -9.03 10.13 6.95
CA GLU A 64 -9.91 9.04 6.51
C GLU A 64 -9.13 7.90 5.86
N ALA A 65 -8.17 8.20 4.97
CA ALA A 65 -7.31 7.19 4.37
C ALA A 65 -6.47 6.44 5.43
N GLU A 66 -5.91 7.16 6.41
CA GLU A 66 -5.18 6.54 7.52
C GLU A 66 -6.08 5.62 8.36
N LEU A 67 -7.31 6.04 8.68
CA LEU A 67 -8.26 5.23 9.44
C LEU A 67 -8.64 3.95 8.70
N VAL A 68 -8.97 4.05 7.41
CA VAL A 68 -9.33 2.89 6.58
C VAL A 68 -8.15 1.92 6.46
N ALA A 69 -6.94 2.43 6.24
CA ALA A 69 -5.75 1.58 6.15
C ALA A 69 -5.51 0.80 7.46
N ASN A 70 -5.60 1.47 8.60
CA ASN A 70 -5.44 0.82 9.91
C ASN A 70 -6.55 -0.20 10.19
N GLU A 71 -7.79 0.08 9.79
CA GLU A 71 -8.89 -0.87 9.90
C GLU A 71 -8.59 -2.16 9.14
N VAL A 72 -8.14 -2.05 7.88
CA VAL A 72 -7.75 -3.22 7.06
C VAL A 72 -6.60 -3.98 7.70
N ILE A 73 -5.57 -3.28 8.19
CA ILE A 73 -4.44 -3.91 8.89
C ILE A 73 -4.92 -4.69 10.12
N SER A 74 -5.84 -4.10 10.90
CA SER A 74 -6.32 -4.70 12.15
C SER A 74 -7.11 -5.99 11.95
N LYS A 75 -7.71 -6.19 10.77
CA LYS A 75 -8.44 -7.42 10.44
C LYS A 75 -7.51 -8.62 10.29
N ASN A 76 -6.23 -8.39 10.01
CA ASN A 76 -5.21 -9.43 9.86
C ASN A 76 -5.66 -10.54 8.90
N GLU A 77 -6.25 -10.14 7.78
CA GLU A 77 -6.77 -11.06 6.78
C GLU A 77 -5.64 -11.78 6.04
N GLU A 78 -5.94 -12.96 5.52
CA GLU A 78 -5.00 -13.74 4.72
C GLU A 78 -4.73 -13.06 3.38
N VAL A 79 -3.43 -12.89 3.06
CA VAL A 79 -2.98 -12.38 1.76
C VAL A 79 -2.43 -13.54 0.95
N TYR A 80 -3.05 -13.81 -0.20
CA TYR A 80 -2.64 -14.86 -1.14
C TYR A 80 -2.53 -14.30 -2.56
N ALA A 81 -1.79 -15.02 -3.41
CA ALA A 81 -1.67 -14.75 -4.84
C ALA A 81 -1.80 -16.07 -5.60
N ASN A 82 -2.59 -16.07 -6.67
CA ASN A 82 -2.81 -17.22 -7.54
C ASN A 82 -2.69 -16.78 -9.00
N ASP A 83 -2.31 -17.70 -9.87
CA ASP A 83 -2.39 -17.48 -11.32
C ASP A 83 -3.86 -17.41 -11.76
N ALA A 84 -4.21 -16.37 -12.51
CA ALA A 84 -5.54 -16.18 -13.07
C ALA A 84 -5.46 -16.16 -14.61
N PRO A 85 -6.47 -16.69 -15.32
CA PRO A 85 -6.55 -16.54 -16.77
C PRO A 85 -6.68 -15.06 -17.15
N LEU A 86 -6.08 -14.69 -18.29
CA LEU A 86 -6.17 -13.35 -18.87
C LEU A 86 -7.56 -13.05 -19.45
#